data_AF-A0A0C9Y0V2-F1
#
_entry.id   AF-A0A0C9Y0V2-F1
#
_cell.length_a   1.000
_cell.length_b   1.000
_cell.length_c   1.000
_cell.angle_alpha   90.00
_cell.angle_beta   90.00
_cell.angle_gamma   90.00
#
_symmetry.space_group_name_H-M   'P 1'
#
loop_
_entity.id
_entity.type
_entity.pdbx_description
1 polymer ?
#
loop_
_entity_poly.entity_id
_entity_poly.type
_entity_poly.pdbx_seq_one_letter_code
_entity_poly.pdbx_strand_id
1 'polypeptide(L)' 'HVAKYEPVANKVGPVVVDTPIEFRVERKMVGEPIADLLQLPAQPPERKVGDRLSRGCGNSFDWDSGGFLWPEG' A
#
# COMPACT_ATOMS: atom_id res chain seq x y z
N HIS A 1 -2.71 -51.39 -19.02
CA HIS A 1 -2.35 -50.06 -18.50
C HIS A 1 -3.57 -49.44 -17.84
N VAL A 2 -3.53 -49.19 -16.53
CA VAL A 2 -4.59 -48.47 -15.83
C VAL A 2 -4.27 -46.98 -15.91
N ALA A 3 -5.13 -46.19 -16.55
CA ALA A 3 -4.98 -44.75 -16.60
C ALA A 3 -5.21 -44.20 -15.18
N LYS A 4 -4.16 -43.62 -14.58
CA LYS A 4 -4.24 -42.97 -13.28
C LYS A 4 -5.06 -41.70 -13.43
N TYR A 5 -6.12 -41.55 -12.64
CA TYR A 5 -6.98 -40.37 -12.70
C TYR A 5 -6.20 -39.12 -12.35
N GLU A 6 -6.26 -38.12 -13.21
CA GLU A 6 -5.66 -36.80 -12.99
C GLU A 6 -6.76 -35.79 -12.66
N PRO A 7 -6.69 -35.11 -11.50
CA PRO A 7 -7.70 -34.15 -11.08
C PRO A 7 -7.88 -33.01 -12.10
N VAL A 8 -9.14 -32.70 -12.41
CA VAL A 8 -9.50 -31.62 -13.35
C VAL A 8 -8.95 -30.25 -12.92
N ALA A 9 -8.82 -30.01 -11.60
CA ALA A 9 -8.23 -28.79 -11.05
C ALA A 9 -6.79 -28.53 -11.54
N ASN A 10 -6.02 -29.57 -11.85
CA ASN A 10 -4.65 -29.44 -12.38
C ASN A 10 -4.63 -29.10 -13.88
N LYS A 11 -5.78 -29.19 -14.56
CA LYS A 11 -5.93 -28.94 -16.00
C LYS A 11 -6.41 -27.51 -16.29
N VAL A 12 -6.82 -26.77 -15.27
CA VAL A 12 -7.39 -25.43 -15.40
C VAL A 12 -6.49 -24.46 -14.64
N GLY A 13 -5.83 -23.58 -15.38
CA GLY A 13 -5.01 -22.51 -14.83
C GLY A 13 -5.43 -21.15 -15.40
N PRO A 14 -5.13 -20.05 -14.69
CA PRO A 14 -5.36 -18.72 -15.21
C PRO A 14 -4.48 -18.51 -16.46
N VAL A 15 -5.11 -18.05 -17.54
CA VAL A 15 -4.39 -17.65 -18.75
C VAL A 15 -3.83 -16.25 -18.49
N VAL A 16 -2.51 -16.14 -18.45
CA VAL A 16 -1.85 -14.83 -18.36
C VAL A 16 -2.00 -14.18 -19.72
N VAL A 17 -2.94 -13.25 -19.82
CA VAL A 17 -3.16 -12.40 -21.00
C VAL A 17 -2.63 -11.00 -20.71
N ASP A 18 -2.08 -10.36 -21.74
CA ASP A 18 -1.69 -8.96 -21.64
C ASP A 18 -2.92 -8.08 -21.41
N THR A 19 -2.81 -7.08 -20.52
CA THR A 19 -3.86 -6.09 -20.31
C THR A 19 -4.09 -5.31 -21.62
N PRO A 20 -5.33 -5.31 -22.18
CA PRO A 20 -5.65 -4.55 -23.37
C PRO A 20 -5.34 -3.08 -23.18
N ILE A 21 -4.92 -2.42 -24.28
CA ILE A 21 -4.50 -1.02 -24.26
C ILE A 21 -5.60 -0.10 -23.72
N GLU A 22 -6.87 -0.41 -23.98
CA GLU A 22 -8.05 0.32 -23.50
C GLU A 22 -8.14 0.41 -21.97
N PHE A 23 -7.56 -0.56 -21.25
CA PHE A 23 -7.53 -0.61 -19.79
C PHE A 23 -6.20 -0.14 -19.19
N ARG A 24 -5.25 0.30 -20.02
CA ARG A 24 -3.97 0.83 -19.53
C ARG A 24 -4.14 2.29 -19.11
N VAL A 25 -3.81 2.58 -17.85
CA VAL A 25 -3.74 3.95 -17.35
C VAL A 25 -2.41 4.57 -17.79
N GLU A 26 -2.47 5.56 -18.69
CA GLU A 26 -1.29 6.35 -19.07
C GLU A 26 -0.95 7.39 -17.99
N ARG A 27 0.24 7.29 -17.39
CA ARG A 27 0.76 8.34 -16.51
C ARG A 27 1.53 9.36 -17.34
N LYS A 28 0.89 10.48 -17.68
CA LYS A 28 1.55 11.62 -18.32
C LYS A 28 2.11 12.54 -17.24
N MET A 29 3.44 12.55 -17.07
CA MET A 29 4.12 13.55 -16.26
C MET A 29 4.38 14.77 -17.14
N VAL A 30 3.65 15.86 -16.92
CA VAL A 30 3.84 17.13 -17.63
C VAL A 30 4.63 18.07 -16.71
N GLY A 31 5.85 18.44 -17.12
CA GLY A 31 6.73 19.30 -16.32
C GLY A 31 7.31 18.61 -15.09
N GLU A 32 7.94 19.42 -14.23
CA GLU A 32 8.50 18.98 -12.94
C GLU A 32 7.46 19.19 -11.83
N PRO A 33 6.72 18.14 -11.40
CA PRO A 33 5.58 18.29 -10.49
C PRO A 33 5.97 18.77 -9.08
N ILE A 34 7.26 18.73 -8.77
CA ILE A 34 7.82 19.09 -7.47
C ILE A 34 8.63 20.39 -7.52
N ALA A 35 8.66 21.09 -8.66
CA ALA A 35 9.47 22.30 -8.84
C ALA A 35 9.09 23.42 -7.86
N ASP A 36 7.79 23.55 -7.56
CA ASP A 36 7.27 24.59 -6.66
C ASP A 36 7.23 24.15 -5.19
N LEU A 37 7.71 22.93 -4.86
CA LEU A 37 7.76 22.46 -3.48
C LEU A 37 8.94 23.09 -2.74
N LEU A 38 8.69 23.47 -1.48
CA LEU A 38 9.74 23.90 -0.57
C LEU A 38 10.74 22.75 -0.38
N GLN A 39 12.03 23.06 -0.56
CA GLN A 39 13.09 22.09 -0.33
C GLN A 39 13.19 21.80 1.17
N LEU A 40 13.03 20.53 1.52
CA LEU A 40 13.25 20.08 2.88
C LEU A 40 14.75 19.97 3.17
N PRO A 41 15.19 20.27 4.41
CA PRO A 41 16.57 20.06 4.80
C PRO A 41 16.91 18.57 4.69
N ALA A 42 18.09 18.26 4.15
CA ALA A 42 18.55 16.87 3.95
C ALA A 42 18.75 16.13 5.27
N GLN A 43 19.07 16.86 6.34
CA GLN A 43 19.21 16.31 7.68
C GLN A 43 17.99 16.72 8.52
N PRO A 44 17.32 15.77 9.19
CA PRO A 44 16.27 16.11 10.12
C PRO A 44 16.84 16.97 11.27
N PRO A 45 16.03 17.85 11.86
CA PRO A 45 16.45 18.56 13.06
C PRO A 45 16.85 17.57 14.15
N GLU A 46 17.87 17.92 14.92
CA GLU A 46 18.30 17.09 16.06
C GLU A 46 17.11 16.90 17.00
N ARG A 47 16.80 15.63 17.27
CA ARG A 47 15.69 15.27 18.17
C ARG A 47 16.08 15.66 19.59
N LYS A 48 15.66 16.84 20.01
CA LYS A 48 15.74 17.24 21.43
C LYS A 48 14.65 16.50 22.19
N VAL A 49 15.05 15.76 23.23
CA VAL A 49 14.11 15.31 24.27
C VAL A 49 13.68 16.57 25.04
N GLY A 50 12.67 17.24 24.51
CA GLY A 50 12.00 18.37 25.16
C GLY A 50 10.57 18.01 25.47
N ASP A 51 10.02 18.66 26.51
CA ASP A 51 8.75 18.32 27.16
C ASP A 51 7.53 18.19 26.22
N ARG A 52 7.64 18.66 24.98
CA ARG A 52 6.56 18.71 23.98
C ARG A 52 6.21 17.35 23.35
N LEU A 53 7.09 16.36 23.39
CA LEU A 53 6.78 14.97 22.99
C LEU A 53 6.91 13.98 24.16
N SER A 54 6.67 14.47 25.37
CA SER A 54 6.41 13.62 26.53
C SER A 54 4.90 13.54 26.72
N ARG A 55 4.37 12.31 26.77
CA ARG A 55 3.02 11.97 27.24
C ARG A 55 1.83 12.29 26.31
N GLY A 56 1.90 13.28 25.42
CA GLY A 56 0.75 13.74 24.62
C GLY A 56 0.38 12.91 23.37
N CYS A 57 1.35 12.38 22.64
CA CYS A 57 1.08 11.62 21.40
C CYS A 57 0.50 10.22 21.61
N GLY A 58 0.49 9.70 22.85
CA GLY A 58 -0.14 8.43 23.19
C GLY A 58 -1.59 8.54 23.65
N ASN A 59 -2.04 9.73 24.05
CA ASN A 59 -3.31 9.90 24.77
C ASN A 59 -4.45 10.48 23.92
N SER A 60 -4.15 11.09 22.76
CA SER A 60 -5.14 11.61 21.83
C SER A 60 -5.37 10.72 20.62
N PHE A 61 -4.78 9.52 20.60
CA PHE A 61 -5.14 8.52 19.62
C PHE A 61 -6.44 7.90 20.09
N ASP A 62 -7.55 8.41 19.56
CA ASP A 62 -8.86 7.80 19.69
C ASP A 62 -8.82 6.48 18.93
N TRP A 63 -8.25 5.45 19.57
CA TRP A 63 -8.33 4.09 19.09
C TRP A 63 -9.81 3.73 19.14
N ASP A 64 -10.45 3.65 17.98
CA ASP A 64 -11.80 3.14 17.91
C ASP A 64 -11.83 1.75 18.58
N SER A 65 -12.47 1.68 19.75
CA SER A 65 -12.66 0.43 20.49
C SER A 65 -13.52 -0.58 19.72
N GLY A 66 -14.16 -0.15 18.63
CA GLY A 66 -14.92 -0.96 17.70
C GLY A 66 -14.08 -1.84 16.76
N GLY A 67 -12.75 -1.77 16.84
CA GLY A 67 -11.86 -2.65 16.10
C GLY A 67 -11.78 -2.27 14.63
N PHE A 68 -10.59 -1.87 14.19
CA PHE A 68 -10.21 -1.90 12.78
C PHE A 68 -9.99 -3.35 12.33
N LEU A 69 -11.01 -4.21 12.48
CA LEU A 69 -11.00 -5.56 11.96
C LEU A 69 -12.24 -5.70 11.09
N TRP A 70 -12.01 -5.97 9.81
CA TRP A 70 -13.01 -6.46 8.89
C TRP A 70 -13.91 -7.50 9.55
N PRO A 71 -15.22 -7.51 9.27
CA PRO A 71 -16.05 -8.60 9.76
C PRO A 71 -15.45 -9.90 9.25
N GLU A 72 -15.12 -10.78 10.18
CA GLU A 72 -14.71 -12.14 9.86
C GLU A 72 -15.83 -12.76 9.04
N GLY A 73 -15.56 -12.98 7.75
CA GLY A 73 -16.32 -13.85 6.87
C GLY A 73 -15.65 -15.20 6.79
#